data_AF-A0A1G4NVW9-F1
#
_entry.id   AF-A0A1G4NVW9-F1
#
_cell.length_a   1.000
_cell.length_b   1.000
_cell.length_c   1.000
_cell.angle_alpha   90.00
_cell.angle_beta   90.00
_cell.angle_gamma   90.00
#
_symmetry.space_group_name_H-M   'P 1'
#
loop_
_entity.id
_entity.type
_entity.pdbx_description
1 polymer ?
#
loop_
_entity_poly.entity_id
_entity_poly.type
_entity_poly.pdbx_seq_one_letter_code
_entity_poly.pdbx_strand_id
1 'polypeptide(L)' 'MHIFWENIWKFPKFLISVFIGFFLTAAYPFFQLSKNRKIFYSLSLMIILFAGFIVITLKEMLGYT' A
#
# COMPACT_ATOMS: atom_id res chain seq x y z
N MET A 1 -24.80 -19.53 -22.29
CA MET A 1 -23.55 -19.70 -21.52
C MET A 1 -22.69 -18.44 -21.45
N HIS A 2 -22.57 -17.62 -22.51
CA HIS A 2 -21.75 -16.39 -22.49
C HIS A 2 -22.18 -15.35 -21.43
N ILE A 3 -23.49 -15.14 -21.27
CA ILE A 3 -24.07 -14.14 -20.35
C ILE A 3 -23.73 -14.44 -18.87
N PHE A 4 -23.67 -15.72 -18.49
CA PHE A 4 -23.36 -16.13 -17.12
C PHE A 4 -21.91 -15.76 -16.75
N TRP A 5 -20.96 -16.11 -17.61
CA TRP A 5 -19.55 -15.77 -17.42
C TRP A 5 -19.31 -14.25 -17.45
N GLU A 6 -19.99 -13.53 -18.34
CA GLU A 6 -19.91 -12.07 -18.41
C GLU A 6 -20.37 -11.41 -17.10
N ASN A 7 -21.42 -11.93 -16.47
CA ASN A 7 -21.92 -11.42 -15.20
C ASN A 7 -20.99 -11.73 -14.02
N ILE A 8 -20.35 -12.89 -14.01
CA ILE A 8 -19.34 -13.23 -12.99
C ILE A 8 -18.17 -12.26 -13.03
N TRP A 9 -17.68 -11.88 -14.22
CA TRP A 9 -16.57 -10.94 -14.37
C TRP A 9 -16.90 -9.50 -13.96
N LYS A 10 -18.19 -9.10 -13.93
CA LYS A 10 -18.60 -7.75 -13.52
C LYS A 10 -18.32 -7.48 -12.05
N PHE A 11 -18.47 -8.49 -11.18
CA PHE A 11 -18.29 -8.30 -9.74
C PHE A 11 -16.82 -8.04 -9.33
N PRO A 12 -15.82 -8.86 -9.76
CA PRO A 12 -14.42 -8.55 -9.52
C PRO A 12 -14.00 -7.21 -10.12
N LYS A 13 -14.50 -6.87 -11.31
CA LYS A 13 -14.21 -5.59 -11.95
C LYS A 13 -14.74 -4.40 -11.14
N PHE A 14 -15.97 -4.49 -10.64
CA PHE A 14 -16.55 -3.50 -9.74
C PHE A 14 -15.72 -3.37 -8.47
N LEU A 15 -15.41 -4.50 -7.83
CA LEU A 15 -14.65 -4.54 -6.60
C LEU A 15 -13.28 -3.87 -6.78
N ILE A 16 -12.53 -4.24 -7.81
CA ILE A 16 -11.24 -3.62 -8.14
C ILE A 16 -11.39 -2.12 -8.39
N SER A 17 -12.42 -1.71 -9.14
CA SER A 17 -12.69 -0.29 -9.41
C SER A 17 -12.96 0.51 -8.13
N VAL A 18 -13.75 -0.05 -7.20
CA VAL A 18 -14.05 0.58 -5.90
C VAL A 18 -12.79 0.65 -5.05
N PHE A 19 -12.02 -0.44 -4.97
CA PHE A 19 -10.77 -0.46 -4.21
C PHE A 19 -9.78 0.57 -4.76
N ILE A 20 -9.56 0.63 -6.07
CA ILE A 20 -8.66 1.61 -6.68
C ILE A 20 -9.14 3.04 -6.38
N GLY A 21 -10.43 3.32 -6.59
CA GLY A 21 -11.00 4.65 -6.31
C GLY A 21 -10.83 5.05 -4.85
N PHE A 22 -11.21 4.16 -3.93
CA PHE A 22 -11.07 4.35 -2.49
C PHE A 22 -9.60 4.58 -2.08
N PHE A 23 -8.68 3.72 -2.54
CA PHE A 23 -7.26 3.85 -2.23
C PHE A 23 -6.67 5.14 -2.78
N LEU A 24 -7.01 5.55 -4.00
CA LEU A 24 -6.52 6.81 -4.56
C LEU A 24 -7.02 8.03 -3.78
N THR A 25 -8.30 8.05 -3.39
CA THR A 25 -8.87 9.13 -2.58
C THR A 25 -8.27 9.15 -1.18
N ALA A 26 -8.16 7.99 -0.52
CA ALA A 26 -7.56 7.88 0.81
C ALA A 26 -6.05 8.16 0.81
N ALA A 27 -5.36 7.87 -0.30
CA ALA A 27 -3.93 8.15 -0.48
C ALA A 27 -3.64 9.62 -0.82
N TYR A 28 -4.64 10.40 -1.24
CA TYR A 28 -4.46 11.80 -1.65
C TYR A 28 -3.73 12.69 -0.61
N PRO A 29 -4.04 12.64 0.70
CA PRO A 29 -3.32 13.42 1.69
C PRO A 29 -1.83 13.07 1.76
N PHE A 30 -1.47 11.79 1.56
CA PHE A 30 -0.07 11.36 1.52
C PHE A 30 0.67 11.94 0.31
N PHE A 31 0.02 11.99 -0.86
CA PHE A 31 0.57 12.67 -2.03
C PHE A 31 0.73 14.18 -1.81
N GLN A 32 -0.17 14.80 -1.04
CA GLN A 32 -0.06 16.22 -0.69
C GLN A 32 1.08 16.49 0.30
N LEU A 33 1.22 15.65 1.32
CA LEU A 33 2.34 15.68 2.27
C LEU A 33 3.69 15.49 1.57
N SER A 34 3.73 14.63 0.54
CA SER A 34 4.93 14.40 -0.29
C SER A 34 5.38 15.64 -1.08
N LYS A 35 4.52 16.63 -1.33
CA LYS A 35 4.92 17.87 -2.02
C LYS A 35 5.86 18.72 -1.16
N ASN A 36 5.75 18.61 0.17
CA ASN A 36 6.68 19.26 1.07
C ASN A 36 7.93 18.40 1.22
N ARG A 37 9.02 18.79 0.53
CA ARG A 37 10.28 18.02 0.50
C ARG A 37 10.80 17.69 1.91
N LYS A 38 10.66 18.58 2.90
CA LYS A 38 11.10 18.33 4.28
C LYS A 38 10.30 17.20 4.94
N ILE A 39 8.98 17.23 4.79
CA ILE A 39 8.09 16.20 5.33
C ILE A 39 8.31 14.88 4.59
N PHE A 40 8.49 14.93 3.27
CA PHE A 40 8.78 13.74 2.46
C PHE A 40 10.06 13.04 2.91
N TYR A 41 11.17 13.77 3.08
CA TYR A 41 12.42 13.17 3.55
C TYR A 41 12.29 12.61 4.97
N SER A 42 11.59 13.32 5.87
CA SER A 42 11.32 12.84 7.23
C SER A 42 10.52 11.53 7.22
N LEU A 43 9.45 11.47 6.43
CA LEU A 43 8.60 10.28 6.30
C LEU A 43 9.38 9.11 5.70
N SER A 44 10.17 9.37 4.66
CA SER A 44 11.01 8.36 4.00
C SER A 44 12.06 7.79 4.96
N LEU A 45 12.74 8.63 5.74
CA LEU A 45 13.68 8.19 6.77
C LEU A 45 12.99 7.32 7.82
N MET A 46 11.79 7.72 8.28
CA MET A 46 11.03 6.97 9.27
C MET A 46 10.66 5.57 8.75
N ILE A 47 10.24 5.46 7.49
CA ILE A 47 9.91 4.19 6.83
C ILE A 47 11.14 3.28 6.74
N ILE A 48 12.31 3.83 6.36
CA ILE A 48 13.55 3.05 6.26
C ILE A 48 13.96 2.53 7.63
N LEU A 49 13.91 3.36 8.67
CA LEU A 49 14.25 2.95 10.04
C LEU A 49 13.29 1.88 10.55
N PHE A 50 11.99 2.03 10.29
CA PHE A 50 10.99 1.05 10.68
C PHE A 50 11.17 -0.29 9.97
N ALA A 51 11.45 -0.27 8.67
CA ALA A 51 11.76 -1.48 7.91
C ALA A 51 13.03 -2.17 8.44
N GLY A 52 14.09 -1.39 8.71
CA GLY A 52 15.31 -1.90 9.33
C GLY A 52 15.06 -2.53 10.69
N PHE A 53 14.26 -1.88 11.53
CA PHE A 53 13.86 -2.41 12.84
C PHE A 53 13.11 -3.74 12.71
N ILE A 54 12.16 -3.86 11.78
CA ILE A 54 11.47 -5.12 11.50
C ILE A 54 12.44 -6.20 11.05
N VAL A 55 13.33 -5.89 10.10
CA VAL A 55 14.31 -6.86 9.59
C VAL A 55 15.22 -7.36 10.71
N ILE A 56 15.73 -6.47 11.56
CA ILE A 56 16.55 -6.83 12.73
C ILE A 56 15.75 -7.72 13.67
N THR A 57 14.53 -7.33 14.01
CA THR A 57 13.67 -8.12 14.90
C THR A 57 13.44 -9.53 14.35
N LEU A 58 13.13 -9.64 13.05
CA LEU A 58 12.97 -10.94 12.40
C LEU A 58 14.28 -11.74 12.39
N LYS A 59 15.41 -11.08 12.09
CA LYS A 59 16.74 -11.70 12.09
C LYS A 59 17.05 -12.34 13.45
N GLU A 60 16.78 -11.63 14.54
CA GLU A 60 16.91 -12.14 15.92
C GLU A 60 15.93 -13.28 16.22
N MET A 61 14.66 -13.14 15.84
CA MET A 61 13.64 -14.19 16.06
C MET A 61 13.95 -15.49 15.32
N LEU A 62 14.58 -15.41 14.16
CA LEU A 62 14.96 -16.56 13.33
C LEU A 62 16.34 -17.14 13.69
N GLY A 63 17.09 -16.52 14.62
CA GLY A 63 18.41 -16.98 15.04
C GLY A 63 19.49 -16.83 13.97
N TYR A 64 19.24 -15.99 12.96
CA TYR A 64 20.26 -15.61 12.00
C TYR A 64 21.14 -14.54 12.66
N THR A 65 22.03 -14.84 13.59
CA THR A 65 22.98 -13.82 14.12
C THR A 65 24.10 -13.53 13.13
#